data_AF-A0A165RP75-F1
#
_entry.id   AF-A0A165RP75-F1
#
_cell.length_a   1.000
_cell.length_b   1.000
_cell.length_c   1.000
_cell.angle_alpha   90.00
_cell.angle_beta   90.00
_cell.angle_gamma   90.00
#
_symmetry.space_group_name_H-M   'P 1'
#
loop_
_entity.id
_entity.type
_entity.pdbx_description
1 polymer ?
#
loop_
_entity_poly.entity_id
_entity_poly.type
_entity_poly.pdbx_seq_one_letter_code
_entity_poly.pdbx_strand_id
1 'polypeptide(L)'
;MFYVALAAAYCSTYTFGYLESIPAALSSPAQDIVHKNGLDDYLFLRFLKLLIAIFGNRTGLDQYQWANIPAGALPSAHYWGVSTNLQVWFYFECFAWLDRHEGFVLYMIRREIFHFVHMRHQFLISKSHLRLAQARTVFITNLLDDLAKYRDLRQFCSLVPGRIQRIWICRNSRNLYKKSEARQKVCKKLESASSKLLRNATKEWARRQKAQRKPAGKLIRKSKDMEKAERYAADEGFYPDSLIAPPPSQLGECESLESAFVQCNLQIGAHVLAQCVSYHEPLFMGDKYIEVSPNDMIWANLDCFPFILRALAWFECIPRSSFLEISVYKQYYAFLVVHGFLIVTLNSAIASTITDIITQPTNAVENLAGRLPDASMFFLTYMITQGLTGAAGTLIQLGALTYTNSESGFWDGRLDKRMV
;
A
#
# COMPACT_ATOMS: atom_id res chain seq x y z
N MET A 1 -7.41 46.82 -18.94
CA MET A 1 -7.87 46.47 -17.57
C MET A 1 -9.06 45.51 -17.55
N PHE A 2 -10.06 45.63 -18.43
CA PHE A 2 -11.22 44.71 -18.44
C PHE A 2 -10.88 43.23 -18.75
N TYR A 3 -9.93 42.96 -19.65
CA TYR A 3 -9.51 41.59 -20.00
C TYR A 3 -8.75 40.86 -18.87
N VAL A 4 -8.05 41.59 -18.00
CA VAL A 4 -7.32 41.01 -16.85
C VAL A 4 -8.30 40.69 -15.72
N ALA A 5 -9.32 41.52 -15.51
CA ALA A 5 -10.39 41.24 -14.56
C ALA A 5 -11.27 40.05 -14.98
N LEU A 6 -11.53 39.89 -16.29
CA LEU A 6 -12.28 38.74 -16.81
C LEU A 6 -11.47 37.44 -16.74
N ALA A 7 -10.15 37.49 -17.00
CA ALA A 7 -9.27 36.34 -16.83
C ALA A 7 -9.09 35.93 -15.35
N ALA A 8 -9.05 36.90 -14.42
CA ALA A 8 -9.04 36.62 -12.98
C ALA A 8 -10.39 36.05 -12.48
N ALA A 9 -11.51 36.54 -13.01
CA ALA A 9 -12.84 36.01 -12.71
C ALA A 9 -13.04 34.59 -13.27
N TYR A 10 -12.58 34.32 -14.51
CA TYR A 10 -12.60 32.97 -15.09
C TYR A 10 -11.64 32.00 -14.37
N CYS A 11 -10.49 32.48 -13.88
CA CYS A 11 -9.56 31.68 -13.08
C CYS A 11 -10.15 31.33 -11.69
N SER A 12 -10.94 32.24 -11.11
CA SER A 12 -11.62 32.05 -9.81
C SER A 12 -12.67 30.93 -9.89
N THR A 13 -13.48 30.86 -10.95
CA THR A 13 -14.53 29.82 -11.06
C THR A 13 -13.99 28.39 -11.21
N TYR A 14 -12.81 28.20 -11.81
CA TYR A 14 -12.17 26.87 -11.91
C TYR A 14 -11.31 26.50 -10.70
N THR A 15 -10.81 27.49 -9.93
CA THR A 15 -10.05 27.22 -8.71
C THR A 15 -10.95 26.76 -7.55
N PHE A 16 -12.22 27.17 -7.51
CA PHE A 16 -13.18 26.69 -6.52
C PHE A 16 -13.54 25.20 -6.67
N GLY A 17 -13.59 24.66 -7.90
CA GLY A 17 -13.96 23.26 -8.13
C GLY A 17 -12.99 22.22 -7.53
N TYR A 18 -11.69 22.56 -7.41
CA TYR A 18 -10.71 21.66 -6.79
C TYR A 18 -10.89 21.56 -5.27
N LEU A 19 -11.22 22.69 -4.61
CA LEU A 19 -11.43 22.73 -3.17
C LEU A 19 -12.84 22.30 -2.77
N GLU A 20 -13.84 22.36 -3.64
CA GLU A 20 -15.19 21.82 -3.41
C GLU A 20 -15.19 20.31 -3.15
N SER A 21 -14.22 19.59 -3.73
CA SER A 21 -14.06 18.15 -3.50
C SER A 21 -13.73 17.81 -2.04
N ILE A 22 -13.08 18.72 -1.30
CA ILE A 22 -12.59 18.46 0.06
C ILE A 22 -13.75 18.45 1.08
N PRO A 23 -14.64 19.47 1.15
CA PRO A 23 -15.83 19.42 1.99
C PRO A 23 -16.77 18.27 1.62
N ALA A 24 -16.92 17.96 0.32
CA ALA A 24 -17.75 16.87 -0.16
C ALA A 24 -17.21 15.51 0.31
N ALA A 25 -15.90 15.29 0.21
CA ALA A 25 -15.24 14.08 0.70
C ALA A 25 -15.36 13.94 2.24
N LEU A 26 -15.21 15.04 2.98
CA LEU A 26 -15.28 15.02 4.44
C LEU A 26 -16.71 14.78 4.97
N SER A 27 -17.71 15.30 4.25
CA SER A 27 -19.13 15.23 4.62
C SER A 27 -19.86 14.00 4.08
N SER A 28 -19.15 13.13 3.34
CA SER A 28 -19.74 11.91 2.77
C SER A 28 -20.23 10.96 3.87
N PRO A 29 -21.42 10.37 3.74
CA PRO A 29 -21.98 9.48 4.76
C PRO A 29 -21.13 8.21 4.88
N ALA A 30 -20.87 7.80 6.13
CA ALA A 30 -20.00 6.67 6.46
C ALA A 30 -20.43 5.35 5.81
N GLN A 31 -21.74 5.11 5.67
CA GLN A 31 -22.29 3.86 5.12
C GLN A 31 -21.97 3.70 3.63
N ASP A 32 -22.00 4.79 2.87
CA ASP A 32 -21.71 4.77 1.44
C ASP A 32 -20.23 4.47 1.18
N ILE A 33 -19.34 4.98 2.04
CA ILE A 33 -17.90 4.71 1.96
C ILE A 33 -17.66 3.22 2.18
N VAL A 34 -18.26 2.63 3.22
CA VAL A 34 -18.10 1.20 3.52
C VAL A 34 -18.61 0.32 2.38
N HIS A 35 -19.74 0.68 1.76
CA HIS A 35 -20.33 -0.11 0.69
C HIS A 35 -19.54 -0.02 -0.63
N LYS A 36 -18.96 1.14 -0.95
CA LYS A 36 -18.26 1.36 -2.23
C LYS A 36 -16.78 0.98 -2.17
N ASN A 37 -16.09 1.38 -1.11
CA ASN A 37 -14.64 1.26 -1.00
C ASN A 37 -14.23 0.07 -0.11
N GLY A 38 -15.10 -0.32 0.82
CA GLY A 38 -14.86 -1.41 1.76
C GLY A 38 -14.68 -0.92 3.19
N LEU A 39 -14.61 -1.88 4.12
CA LEU A 39 -14.47 -1.58 5.55
C LEU A 39 -13.11 -0.98 5.89
N ASP A 40 -12.03 -1.50 5.29
CA ASP A 40 -10.66 -1.11 5.64
C ASP A 40 -10.38 0.36 5.28
N ASP A 41 -10.86 0.83 4.12
CA ASP A 41 -10.76 2.24 3.72
C ASP A 41 -11.52 3.17 4.67
N TYR A 42 -12.71 2.75 5.12
CA TYR A 42 -13.48 3.49 6.13
C TYR A 42 -12.71 3.60 7.46
N LEU A 43 -12.08 2.52 7.90
CA LEU A 43 -11.28 2.49 9.13
C LEU A 43 -10.02 3.34 9.00
N PHE A 44 -9.37 3.35 7.83
CA PHE A 44 -8.24 4.22 7.54
C PHE A 44 -8.64 5.71 7.60
N LEU A 45 -9.79 6.09 7.04
CA LEU A 45 -10.31 7.46 7.16
C LEU A 45 -10.60 7.85 8.62
N ARG A 46 -11.11 6.92 9.44
CA ARG A 46 -11.27 7.17 10.88
C ARG A 46 -9.93 7.33 11.58
N PHE A 47 -8.93 6.54 11.21
CA PHE A 47 -7.56 6.71 11.72
C PHE A 47 -7.01 8.10 11.40
N LEU A 48 -7.21 8.61 10.18
CA LEU A 48 -6.82 10.00 9.84
C LEU A 48 -7.60 11.04 10.66
N LYS A 49 -8.92 10.86 10.84
CA LYS A 49 -9.73 11.74 11.70
C LYS A 49 -9.28 11.70 13.17
N LEU A 50 -8.86 10.53 13.66
CA LEU A 50 -8.27 10.36 14.98
C LEU A 50 -6.96 11.16 15.11
N LEU A 51 -6.06 11.07 14.14
CA LEU A 51 -4.82 11.84 14.14
C LEU A 51 -5.09 13.35 14.17
N ILE A 52 -6.02 13.84 13.33
CA ILE A 52 -6.42 15.25 13.33
C ILE A 52 -7.01 15.65 14.67
N ALA A 53 -7.82 14.80 15.31
CA ALA A 53 -8.39 15.08 16.62
C ALA A 53 -7.34 15.06 17.75
N ILE A 54 -6.33 14.18 17.67
CA ILE A 54 -5.22 14.12 18.63
C ILE A 54 -4.37 15.38 18.54
N PHE A 55 -3.86 15.70 17.35
CA PHE A 55 -2.96 16.84 17.16
C PHE A 55 -3.68 18.18 17.10
N GLY A 56 -4.97 18.19 16.77
CA GLY A 56 -5.81 19.40 16.77
C GLY A 56 -6.35 19.77 18.15
N ASN A 57 -6.25 18.87 19.14
CA ASN A 57 -6.73 19.16 20.49
C ASN A 57 -5.74 20.07 21.23
N ARG A 58 -6.14 21.33 21.36
CA ARG A 58 -5.46 22.37 22.15
C ARG A 58 -5.72 22.14 23.63
N THR A 59 -4.84 21.39 24.28
CA THR A 59 -4.99 21.00 25.69
C THR A 59 -4.36 21.98 26.68
N GLY A 60 -3.79 23.12 26.23
CA GLY A 60 -3.49 24.26 27.09
C GLY A 60 -2.08 24.83 26.98
N LEU A 61 -1.06 24.05 26.57
CA LEU A 61 0.31 24.58 26.43
C LEU A 61 0.47 25.55 25.25
N ASP A 62 -0.41 25.42 24.26
CA ASP A 62 -0.55 26.30 23.12
C ASP A 62 -0.94 27.74 23.52
N GLN A 63 -1.61 27.91 24.67
CA GLN A 63 -1.89 29.22 25.24
C GLN A 63 -0.61 29.94 25.73
N TYR A 64 0.41 29.19 26.16
CA TYR A 64 1.71 29.75 26.58
C TYR A 64 2.66 29.98 25.40
N GLN A 65 2.51 29.25 24.29
CA GLN A 65 3.31 29.45 23.06
C GLN A 65 2.89 30.71 22.28
N TRP A 66 1.65 31.18 22.45
CA TRP A 66 1.11 32.35 21.75
C TRP A 66 1.14 33.63 22.59
N ALA A 67 1.59 33.55 23.83
CA ALA A 67 1.94 34.74 24.60
C ALA A 67 3.19 35.35 23.93
N ASN A 68 3.05 36.51 23.28
CA ASN A 68 4.13 37.27 22.69
C ASN A 68 5.28 37.46 23.71
N ILE A 69 6.30 36.62 23.63
CA ILE A 69 7.58 36.90 24.30
C ILE A 69 8.24 38.00 23.45
N PRO A 70 8.47 39.21 24.01
CA PRO A 70 9.10 40.29 23.27
C PRO A 70 10.44 39.83 22.69
N ALA A 71 10.66 40.08 21.40
CA ALA A 71 11.94 39.84 20.75
C ALA A 71 13.04 40.62 21.47
N GLY A 72 13.84 39.93 22.29
CA GLY A 72 14.88 40.53 23.14
C GLY A 72 14.84 40.11 24.61
N ALA A 73 13.80 39.40 25.07
CA ALA A 73 13.68 38.95 26.48
C ALA A 73 14.35 37.58 26.78
N LEU A 74 14.95 36.93 25.79
CA LEU A 74 15.61 35.63 25.96
C LEU A 74 17.12 35.78 25.76
N PRO A 75 17.93 35.72 26.84
CA PRO A 75 19.34 35.43 26.70
C PRO A 75 19.45 34.04 26.07
N SER A 76 20.31 33.90 25.07
CA SER A 76 20.51 32.71 24.23
C SER A 76 21.06 31.47 24.97
N ALA A 77 20.79 31.31 26.26
CA ALA A 77 21.26 30.20 27.08
C ALA A 77 20.33 29.96 28.28
N HIS A 78 19.05 29.65 28.03
CA HIS A 78 18.17 28.84 28.88
C HIS A 78 16.83 28.78 28.16
N TYR A 79 16.46 27.62 27.64
CA TYR A 79 15.14 27.46 27.01
C TYR A 79 13.98 27.66 27.99
N TRP A 80 14.22 27.90 29.29
CA TRP A 80 13.18 28.15 30.29
C TRP A 80 13.65 29.12 31.38
N GLY A 81 13.89 30.38 31.03
CA GLY A 81 14.17 31.48 31.96
C GLY A 81 12.99 31.77 32.91
N VAL A 82 12.75 30.88 33.86
CA VAL A 82 11.75 31.02 34.93
C VAL A 82 12.50 31.22 36.24
N SER A 83 12.12 32.24 37.03
CA SER A 83 12.73 32.49 38.35
C SER A 83 12.49 31.31 39.30
N THR A 84 13.40 31.09 40.25
CA THR A 84 13.44 29.92 41.15
C THR A 84 12.14 29.65 41.94
N ASN A 85 11.29 30.65 42.16
CA ASN A 85 10.00 30.49 42.85
C ASN A 85 8.80 30.23 41.90
N LEU A 86 8.92 30.54 40.60
CA LEU A 86 7.85 30.32 39.61
C LEU A 86 8.04 29.00 38.85
N GLN A 87 9.22 28.39 38.94
CA GLN A 87 9.59 27.12 38.30
C GLN A 87 8.69 25.97 38.77
N VAL A 88 8.44 25.84 40.08
CA VAL A 88 7.66 24.72 40.63
C VAL A 88 6.22 24.74 40.12
N TRP A 89 5.56 25.91 40.11
CA TRP A 89 4.20 26.05 39.60
C TRP A 89 4.09 25.74 38.11
N PHE A 90 5.09 26.17 37.33
CA PHE A 90 5.21 25.82 35.92
C PHE A 90 5.40 24.31 35.70
N TYR A 91 6.24 23.64 36.50
CA TYR A 91 6.40 22.18 36.44
C TYR A 91 5.10 21.44 36.80
N PHE A 92 4.35 21.90 37.79
CA PHE A 92 3.04 21.33 38.12
C PHE A 92 2.03 21.48 36.97
N GLU A 93 1.96 22.66 36.33
CA GLU A 93 1.10 22.89 35.18
C GLU A 93 1.52 22.05 33.96
N CYS A 94 2.83 21.94 33.69
CA CYS A 94 3.33 21.04 32.63
C CYS A 94 3.00 19.58 32.91
N PHE A 95 3.13 19.13 34.16
CA PHE A 95 2.82 17.75 34.56
C PHE A 95 1.31 17.46 34.45
N ALA A 96 0.48 18.39 34.94
CA ALA A 96 -0.98 18.30 34.81
C ALA A 96 -1.45 18.36 33.35
N TRP A 97 -0.75 19.13 32.51
CA TRP A 97 -0.98 19.16 31.07
C TRP A 97 -0.61 17.85 30.38
N LEU A 98 0.57 17.29 30.70
CA LEU A 98 1.01 16.00 30.17
C LEU A 98 0.03 14.89 30.52
N ASP A 99 -0.41 14.80 31.78
CA ASP A 99 -1.38 13.82 32.24
C ASP A 99 -2.75 13.98 31.54
N ARG A 100 -3.23 15.22 31.39
CA ARG A 100 -4.48 15.51 30.67
C ARG A 100 -4.39 15.16 29.18
N HIS A 101 -3.29 15.50 28.53
CA HIS A 101 -3.06 15.21 27.12
C HIS A 101 -2.91 13.70 26.89
N GLU A 102 -2.10 13.01 27.69
CA GLU A 102 -1.93 11.56 27.62
C GLU A 102 -3.25 10.83 27.88
N GLY A 103 -3.99 11.21 28.92
CA GLY A 103 -5.33 10.68 29.20
C GLY A 103 -6.31 10.89 28.05
N PHE A 104 -6.29 12.06 27.39
CA PHE A 104 -7.09 12.33 26.19
C PHE A 104 -6.71 11.41 25.03
N VAL A 105 -5.40 11.25 24.75
CA VAL A 105 -4.90 10.38 23.68
C VAL A 105 -5.32 8.93 23.94
N LEU A 106 -5.11 8.40 25.15
CA LEU A 106 -5.50 7.04 25.53
C LEU A 106 -7.02 6.85 25.43
N TYR A 107 -7.81 7.83 25.87
CA TYR A 107 -9.27 7.80 25.73
C TYR A 107 -9.69 7.73 24.25
N MET A 108 -9.10 8.55 23.40
CA MET A 108 -9.40 8.59 21.96
C MET A 108 -9.01 7.28 21.27
N ILE A 109 -7.81 6.76 21.54
CA ILE A 109 -7.36 5.45 21.01
C ILE A 109 -8.32 4.35 21.45
N ARG A 110 -8.66 4.29 22.75
CA ARG A 110 -9.60 3.30 23.29
C ARG A 110 -10.96 3.38 22.60
N ARG A 111 -11.51 4.59 22.42
CA ARG A 111 -12.79 4.82 21.72
C ARG A 111 -12.76 4.28 20.29
N GLU A 112 -11.68 4.53 19.56
CA GLU A 112 -11.54 4.04 18.17
C GLU A 112 -11.33 2.52 18.10
N ILE A 113 -10.57 1.92 19.01
CA ILE A 113 -10.40 0.46 19.09
C ILE A 113 -11.75 -0.23 19.35
N PHE A 114 -12.55 0.26 20.30
CA PHE A 114 -13.89 -0.30 20.55
C PHE A 114 -14.79 -0.21 19.31
N HIS A 115 -14.76 0.91 18.59
CA HIS A 115 -15.50 1.07 17.34
C HIS A 115 -15.01 0.11 16.26
N PHE A 116 -13.70 -0.03 16.07
CA PHE A 116 -13.09 -0.98 15.14
C PHE A 116 -13.55 -2.40 15.43
N VAL A 117 -13.49 -2.82 16.69
CA VAL A 117 -13.93 -4.15 17.12
C VAL A 117 -15.40 -4.35 16.77
N HIS A 118 -16.27 -3.39 17.07
CA HIS A 118 -17.70 -3.50 16.77
C HIS A 118 -17.97 -3.62 15.26
N MET A 119 -17.38 -2.74 14.45
CA MET A 119 -17.54 -2.76 12.99
C MET A 119 -16.98 -4.05 12.37
N ARG A 120 -15.84 -4.53 12.84
CA ARG A 120 -15.25 -5.79 12.39
C ARG A 120 -16.18 -6.97 12.71
N HIS A 121 -16.73 -7.04 13.92
CA HIS A 121 -17.68 -8.09 14.28
C HIS A 121 -18.93 -8.05 13.37
N GLN A 122 -19.50 -6.87 13.13
CA GLN A 122 -20.64 -6.72 12.23
C GLN A 122 -20.32 -7.17 10.80
N PHE A 123 -19.13 -6.83 10.29
CA PHE A 123 -18.67 -7.23 8.97
C PHE A 123 -18.49 -8.74 8.85
N LEU A 124 -17.88 -9.39 9.84
CA LEU A 124 -17.67 -10.84 9.86
C LEU A 124 -18.99 -11.63 9.89
N ILE A 125 -20.01 -11.10 10.56
CA ILE A 125 -21.36 -11.69 10.65
C ILE A 125 -22.20 -11.39 9.41
N SER A 126 -21.79 -10.43 8.58
CA SER A 126 -22.58 -10.02 7.41
C SER A 126 -22.78 -11.17 6.42
N LYS A 127 -24.00 -11.30 5.88
CA LYS A 127 -24.32 -12.36 4.89
C LYS A 127 -23.46 -12.26 3.64
N SER A 128 -23.06 -11.05 3.26
CA SER A 128 -22.17 -10.82 2.13
C SER A 128 -20.82 -11.50 2.38
N HIS A 129 -20.17 -11.24 3.52
CA HIS A 129 -18.88 -11.84 3.87
C HIS A 129 -18.97 -13.35 4.05
N LEU A 130 -19.98 -13.84 4.78
CA LEU A 130 -20.17 -15.27 5.06
C LEU A 130 -20.30 -16.14 3.80
N ARG A 131 -20.81 -15.57 2.70
CA ARG A 131 -20.93 -16.27 1.41
C ARG A 131 -19.59 -16.46 0.70
N LEU A 132 -18.63 -15.57 0.92
CA LEU A 132 -17.32 -15.65 0.26
C LEU A 132 -16.60 -16.93 0.65
N ALA A 133 -15.81 -17.47 -0.28
CA ALA A 133 -14.97 -18.64 -0.03
C ALA A 133 -13.89 -18.32 1.02
N GLN A 134 -13.36 -17.09 1.04
CA GLN A 134 -12.31 -16.66 1.97
C GLN A 134 -12.72 -16.78 3.44
N ALA A 135 -13.98 -16.52 3.77
CA ALA A 135 -14.47 -16.58 5.15
C ALA A 135 -14.52 -18.03 5.68
N ARG A 136 -14.63 -19.02 4.78
CA ARG A 136 -14.82 -20.43 5.10
C ARG A 136 -13.60 -21.29 4.78
N THR A 137 -12.53 -20.70 4.29
CA THR A 137 -11.31 -21.41 3.91
C THR A 137 -10.20 -21.12 4.91
N VAL A 138 -9.47 -22.17 5.27
CA VAL A 138 -8.26 -22.11 6.08
C VAL A 138 -7.10 -22.55 5.22
N PHE A 139 -6.04 -21.78 5.22
CA PHE A 139 -4.78 -22.15 4.61
C PHE A 139 -3.82 -22.65 5.70
N ILE A 140 -3.29 -23.86 5.52
CA ILE A 140 -2.41 -24.56 6.45
C ILE A 140 -1.02 -24.65 5.81
N THR A 141 0.01 -24.19 6.53
CA THR A 141 1.41 -24.33 6.14
C THR A 141 2.09 -25.47 6.90
N ASN A 142 3.22 -25.93 6.37
CA ASN A 142 4.07 -26.99 6.95
C ASN A 142 3.27 -28.24 7.35
N LEU A 143 2.66 -28.84 6.34
CA LEU A 143 1.88 -30.06 6.42
C LEU A 143 2.82 -31.27 6.40
N LEU A 144 2.60 -32.24 7.29
CA LEU A 144 3.35 -33.49 7.29
C LEU A 144 3.16 -34.28 5.99
N ASP A 145 4.21 -34.96 5.50
CA ASP A 145 4.15 -35.80 4.29
C ASP A 145 3.05 -36.88 4.37
N ASP A 146 2.81 -37.43 5.56
CA ASP A 146 1.75 -38.41 5.82
C ASP A 146 0.35 -37.82 5.64
N LEU A 147 0.18 -36.54 6.00
CA LEU A 147 -1.08 -35.80 5.89
C LEU A 147 -1.21 -35.04 4.56
N ALA A 148 -0.18 -35.06 3.70
CA ALA A 148 -0.21 -34.43 2.38
C ALA A 148 -1.15 -35.13 1.38
N LYS A 149 -1.68 -36.30 1.74
CA LYS A 149 -2.69 -37.01 0.95
C LYS A 149 -4.10 -36.52 1.26
N TYR A 150 -4.93 -36.49 0.22
CA TYR A 150 -6.31 -36.01 0.31
C TYR A 150 -7.17 -36.76 1.33
N ARG A 151 -7.01 -38.08 1.44
CA ARG A 151 -7.82 -38.93 2.33
C ARG A 151 -7.49 -38.64 3.80
N ASP A 152 -6.21 -38.59 4.12
CA ASP A 152 -5.71 -38.45 5.48
C ASP A 152 -6.00 -37.03 6.01
N LEU A 153 -5.78 -35.99 5.19
CA LEU A 153 -6.14 -34.63 5.56
C LEU A 153 -7.65 -34.45 5.76
N ARG A 154 -8.47 -35.13 4.94
CA ARG A 154 -9.93 -35.08 5.11
C ARG A 154 -10.40 -35.78 6.38
N GLN A 155 -9.75 -36.89 6.75
CA GLN A 155 -10.01 -37.58 8.01
C GLN A 155 -9.59 -36.71 9.19
N PHE A 156 -8.41 -36.10 9.13
CA PHE A 156 -7.93 -35.17 10.15
C PHE A 156 -8.90 -33.99 10.35
N CYS A 157 -9.30 -33.33 9.27
CA CYS A 157 -10.21 -32.20 9.33
C CYS A 157 -11.66 -32.60 9.68
N SER A 158 -12.00 -33.89 9.75
CA SER A 158 -13.34 -34.34 10.13
C SER A 158 -13.67 -34.04 11.60
N LEU A 159 -12.64 -33.78 12.42
CA LEU A 159 -12.75 -33.35 13.82
C LEU A 159 -13.33 -31.93 13.96
N VAL A 160 -13.25 -31.13 12.90
CA VAL A 160 -13.69 -29.72 12.90
C VAL A 160 -15.22 -29.65 12.81
N PRO A 161 -15.88 -28.74 13.57
CA PRO A 161 -17.31 -28.56 13.48
C PRO A 161 -17.72 -28.05 12.09
N GLY A 162 -18.72 -28.72 11.51
CA GLY A 162 -19.16 -28.45 10.15
C GLY A 162 -18.34 -29.24 9.13
N ARG A 163 -19.04 -29.91 8.21
CA ARG A 163 -18.41 -30.75 7.19
C ARG A 163 -17.43 -29.95 6.34
N ILE A 164 -16.37 -30.60 5.90
CA ILE A 164 -15.44 -30.05 4.90
C ILE A 164 -16.12 -30.10 3.53
N GLN A 165 -16.12 -28.98 2.83
CA GLN A 165 -16.65 -28.85 1.48
C GLN A 165 -15.64 -29.33 0.43
N ARG A 166 -14.40 -28.83 0.51
CA ARG A 166 -13.34 -29.13 -0.45
C ARG A 166 -11.96 -28.93 0.17
N ILE A 167 -10.98 -29.69 -0.31
CA ILE A 167 -9.58 -29.57 0.07
C ILE A 167 -8.77 -29.38 -1.21
N TRP A 168 -7.86 -28.43 -1.23
CA TRP A 168 -6.87 -28.25 -2.29
C TRP A 168 -5.48 -28.40 -1.69
N ILE A 169 -4.76 -29.42 -2.13
CA ILE A 169 -3.35 -29.58 -1.79
C ILE A 169 -2.56 -28.74 -2.79
N CYS A 170 -1.71 -27.86 -2.28
CA CYS A 170 -0.86 -27.03 -3.13
C CYS A 170 0.19 -27.93 -3.79
N ARG A 171 0.52 -27.64 -5.05
CA ARG A 171 1.50 -28.42 -5.82
C ARG A 171 2.50 -27.48 -6.44
N ASN A 172 3.71 -27.96 -6.66
CA ASN A 172 4.75 -27.16 -7.30
C ASN A 172 4.36 -26.89 -8.76
N SER A 173 3.85 -25.70 -9.03
CA SER A 173 3.43 -25.26 -10.36
C SER A 173 4.37 -24.23 -10.99
N ARG A 174 5.62 -24.13 -10.51
CA ARG A 174 6.58 -23.08 -10.95
C ARG A 174 6.80 -23.06 -12.46
N ASN A 175 6.92 -24.23 -13.08
CA ASN A 175 7.09 -24.35 -14.54
C ASN A 175 5.83 -23.89 -15.30
N LEU A 176 4.65 -24.20 -14.78
CA LEU A 176 3.39 -23.76 -15.37
C LEU A 176 3.22 -22.24 -15.24
N TYR A 177 3.56 -21.69 -14.08
CA TYR A 177 3.53 -20.25 -13.84
C TYR A 177 4.44 -19.50 -14.81
N LYS A 178 5.70 -19.94 -14.96
CA LYS A 178 6.65 -19.37 -15.95
C LYS A 178 6.10 -19.40 -17.37
N LYS A 179 5.49 -20.52 -17.79
CA LYS A 179 4.85 -20.64 -19.11
C LYS A 179 3.65 -19.69 -19.24
N SER A 180 2.81 -19.58 -18.22
CA SER A 180 1.66 -18.68 -18.18
C SER A 180 2.08 -17.21 -18.26
N GLU A 181 3.11 -16.82 -17.52
CA GLU A 181 3.67 -15.47 -17.54
C GLU A 181 4.30 -15.15 -18.90
N ALA A 182 5.07 -16.08 -19.47
CA ALA A 182 5.63 -15.95 -20.82
C ALA A 182 4.51 -15.77 -21.85
N ARG A 183 3.43 -16.55 -21.76
CA ARG A 183 2.24 -16.41 -22.61
C ARG A 183 1.61 -15.03 -22.45
N GLN A 184 1.42 -14.52 -21.24
CA GLN A 184 0.87 -13.17 -21.02
C GLN A 184 1.77 -12.08 -21.62
N LYS A 185 3.10 -12.19 -21.48
CA LYS A 185 4.07 -11.26 -22.10
C LYS A 185 3.97 -11.27 -23.62
N VAL A 186 3.84 -12.46 -24.22
CA VAL A 186 3.66 -12.61 -25.66
C VAL A 186 2.30 -12.05 -26.11
N CYS A 187 1.21 -12.34 -25.40
CA CYS A 187 -0.10 -11.76 -25.69
C CYS A 187 -0.05 -10.23 -25.66
N LYS A 188 0.57 -9.62 -24.64
CA LYS A 188 0.78 -8.17 -24.58
C LYS A 188 1.59 -7.63 -25.75
N LYS A 189 2.64 -8.34 -26.18
CA LYS A 189 3.43 -7.97 -27.38
C LYS A 189 2.60 -8.06 -28.67
N LEU A 190 1.77 -9.09 -28.80
CA LEU A 190 0.91 -9.29 -29.98
C LEU A 190 -0.23 -8.27 -30.03
N GLU A 191 -0.86 -7.98 -28.89
CA GLU A 191 -1.77 -6.86 -28.73
C GLU A 191 -1.07 -5.54 -29.10
N SER A 192 0.20 -5.38 -28.69
CA SER A 192 0.97 -4.19 -29.02
C SER A 192 1.23 -4.06 -30.55
N ALA A 193 1.62 -5.17 -31.18
CA ALA A 193 1.89 -5.20 -32.62
C ALA A 193 0.61 -4.98 -33.45
N SER A 194 -0.49 -5.66 -33.08
CA SER A 194 -1.77 -5.55 -33.78
C SER A 194 -2.39 -4.15 -33.66
N SER A 195 -2.35 -3.53 -32.47
CA SER A 195 -2.79 -2.15 -32.29
C SER A 195 -1.91 -1.16 -33.07
N LYS A 196 -0.59 -1.39 -33.16
CA LYS A 196 0.31 -0.56 -34.00
C LYS A 196 -0.03 -0.68 -35.49
N LEU A 197 -0.32 -1.88 -35.98
CA LEU A 197 -0.73 -2.12 -37.36
C LEU A 197 -2.06 -1.42 -37.67
N LEU A 198 -3.07 -1.58 -36.81
CA LEU A 198 -4.35 -0.89 -36.93
C LEU A 198 -4.16 0.63 -36.97
N ARG A 199 -3.31 1.19 -36.10
CA ARG A 199 -3.02 2.63 -36.08
C ARG A 199 -2.39 3.11 -37.39
N ASN A 200 -1.47 2.34 -37.96
CA ASN A 200 -0.86 2.67 -39.25
C ASN A 200 -1.89 2.63 -40.39
N ALA A 201 -2.75 1.60 -40.40
CA ALA A 201 -3.84 1.49 -41.38
C ALA A 201 -4.84 2.66 -41.26
N THR A 202 -5.26 3.03 -40.05
CA THR A 202 -6.15 4.18 -39.81
C THR A 202 -5.50 5.49 -40.23
N LYS A 203 -4.20 5.70 -39.96
CA LYS A 203 -3.46 6.89 -40.39
C LYS A 203 -3.42 7.00 -41.92
N GLU A 204 -3.11 5.91 -42.61
CA GLU A 204 -3.08 5.89 -44.08
C GLU A 204 -4.48 6.06 -44.69
N TRP A 205 -5.52 5.48 -44.09
CA TRP A 205 -6.91 5.72 -44.48
C TRP A 205 -7.32 7.19 -44.31
N ALA A 206 -7.00 7.81 -43.17
CA ALA A 206 -7.26 9.23 -42.92
C ALA A 206 -6.51 10.15 -43.89
N ARG A 207 -5.25 9.81 -44.24
CA ARG A 207 -4.48 10.50 -45.30
C ARG A 207 -5.17 10.39 -46.65
N ARG A 208 -5.66 9.21 -47.03
CA ARG A 208 -6.41 9.01 -48.29
C ARG A 208 -7.70 9.81 -48.32
N GLN A 209 -8.47 9.83 -47.24
CA GLN A 209 -9.68 10.66 -47.16
C GLN A 209 -9.38 12.16 -47.29
N LYS A 210 -8.31 12.65 -46.63
CA LYS A 210 -7.86 14.04 -46.78
C LYS A 210 -7.35 14.35 -48.19
N ALA A 211 -6.71 13.38 -48.86
CA ALA A 211 -6.28 13.52 -50.25
C ALA A 211 -7.46 13.53 -51.23
N GLN A 212 -8.50 12.72 -50.99
CA GLN A 212 -9.74 12.71 -51.80
C GLN A 212 -10.60 13.96 -51.60
N ARG A 213 -10.56 14.59 -50.42
CA ARG A 213 -11.25 15.86 -50.12
C ARG A 213 -10.59 17.11 -50.71
N LYS A 214 -9.36 17.01 -51.23
CA LYS A 214 -8.71 18.12 -51.95
C LYS A 214 -9.17 18.10 -53.41
N PRO A 215 -9.54 19.25 -54.01
CA PRO A 215 -9.83 19.30 -55.44
C PRO A 215 -8.58 18.86 -56.22
N ALA A 216 -8.82 18.07 -57.27
CA ALA A 216 -7.83 17.21 -57.91
C ALA A 216 -6.53 17.93 -58.28
N GLY A 217 -5.40 17.40 -57.78
CA GLY A 217 -4.07 17.89 -58.15
C GLY A 217 -2.93 17.09 -57.51
N LYS A 218 -2.45 16.09 -58.27
CA LYS A 218 -1.23 15.26 -58.11
C LYS A 218 -1.31 14.00 -57.24
N LEU A 219 -1.19 12.87 -57.97
CA LEU A 219 -0.92 11.52 -57.49
C LEU A 219 0.32 11.47 -56.57
N ILE A 220 0.20 10.75 -55.45
CA ILE A 220 1.35 10.34 -54.63
C ILE A 220 1.46 8.81 -54.65
N ARG A 221 2.65 8.35 -55.03
CA ARG A 221 3.14 6.97 -55.23
C ARG A 221 3.03 6.12 -53.95
N LYS A 222 2.65 4.84 -54.08
CA LYS A 222 2.77 3.80 -53.03
C LYS A 222 4.25 3.62 -52.63
N SER A 223 4.57 3.65 -51.33
CA SER A 223 5.93 3.37 -50.84
C SER A 223 6.13 1.89 -50.47
N LYS A 224 7.36 1.42 -50.71
CA LYS A 224 7.94 0.08 -50.46
C LYS A 224 7.88 -0.40 -48.99
N ASP A 225 7.25 0.35 -48.09
CA ASP A 225 7.32 0.14 -46.64
C ASP A 225 6.34 -0.93 -46.14
N MET A 226 5.25 -1.20 -46.87
CA MET A 226 4.34 -2.32 -46.55
C MET A 226 5.01 -3.68 -46.75
N GLU A 227 5.80 -3.84 -47.81
CA GLU A 227 6.49 -5.10 -48.11
C GLU A 227 7.60 -5.41 -47.09
N LYS A 228 8.23 -4.36 -46.52
CA LYS A 228 9.23 -4.52 -45.46
C LYS A 228 8.57 -4.91 -44.12
N ALA A 229 7.38 -4.40 -43.83
CA ALA A 229 6.62 -4.75 -42.62
C ALA A 229 6.08 -6.19 -42.66
N GLU A 230 5.71 -6.69 -43.85
CA GLU A 230 5.30 -8.09 -44.05
C GLU A 230 6.48 -9.06 -43.92
N ARG A 231 7.69 -8.69 -44.38
CA ARG A 231 8.90 -9.50 -44.21
C ARG A 231 9.35 -9.62 -42.75
N TYR A 232 9.22 -8.56 -41.94
CA TYR A 232 9.51 -8.62 -40.49
C TYR A 232 8.51 -9.49 -39.71
N ALA A 233 7.28 -9.67 -40.21
CA ALA A 233 6.28 -10.54 -39.60
C ALA A 233 6.48 -12.02 -39.93
N ALA A 234 7.26 -12.34 -40.97
CA ALA A 234 7.53 -13.70 -41.43
C ALA A 234 8.82 -14.31 -40.87
N ASP A 235 9.78 -13.49 -40.42
CA ASP A 235 11.11 -13.92 -39.97
C ASP A 235 11.18 -14.34 -38.48
N GLU A 236 10.21 -13.92 -37.66
CA GLU A 236 10.06 -14.42 -36.29
C GLU A 236 9.24 -15.71 -36.35
N GLY A 237 9.91 -16.87 -36.35
CA GLY A 237 9.31 -18.21 -36.30
C GLY A 237 8.42 -18.43 -35.08
N PHE A 238 7.21 -17.88 -35.13
CA PHE A 238 6.21 -17.90 -34.07
C PHE A 238 5.33 -19.14 -34.21
N TYR A 239 5.61 -20.17 -33.41
CA TYR A 239 4.76 -21.35 -33.28
C TYR A 239 3.84 -21.20 -32.06
N PRO A 240 2.56 -20.81 -32.24
CA PRO A 240 1.61 -20.60 -31.14
C PRO A 240 1.34 -21.87 -30.33
N ASP A 241 1.54 -23.06 -30.92
CA ASP A 241 1.27 -24.34 -30.29
C ASP A 241 2.22 -24.66 -29.12
N SER A 242 3.42 -24.06 -29.09
CA SER A 242 4.38 -24.20 -27.99
C SER A 242 3.98 -23.46 -26.70
N LEU A 243 3.03 -22.53 -26.81
CA LEU A 243 2.57 -21.65 -25.73
C LEU A 243 1.16 -22.02 -25.22
N ILE A 244 0.51 -22.99 -25.86
CA ILE A 244 -0.74 -23.57 -25.36
C ILE A 244 -0.39 -24.29 -24.06
N ALA A 245 -1.07 -23.93 -22.98
CA ALA A 245 -0.92 -24.66 -21.73
C ALA A 245 -1.25 -26.13 -22.02
N PRO A 246 -0.34 -27.08 -21.74
CA PRO A 246 -0.63 -28.48 -21.97
C PRO A 246 -1.93 -28.84 -21.24
N PRO A 247 -2.83 -29.63 -21.85
CA PRO A 247 -4.05 -30.07 -21.17
C PRO A 247 -3.70 -30.70 -19.82
N PRO A 248 -4.60 -30.65 -18.81
CA PRO A 248 -4.32 -31.15 -17.46
C PRO A 248 -3.81 -32.60 -17.42
N SER A 249 -4.11 -33.40 -18.44
CA SER A 249 -3.65 -34.77 -18.64
C SER A 249 -2.16 -34.92 -19.00
N GLN A 250 -1.51 -33.86 -19.49
CA GLN A 250 -0.09 -33.83 -19.89
C GLN A 250 0.83 -33.18 -18.84
N LEU A 251 0.27 -32.59 -17.78
CA LEU A 251 1.06 -32.28 -16.60
C LEU A 251 1.36 -33.61 -15.89
N GLY A 252 2.61 -34.06 -15.95
CA GLY A 252 3.08 -35.14 -15.07
C GLY A 252 2.74 -34.82 -13.61
N GLU A 253 2.69 -35.84 -12.75
CA GLU A 253 2.37 -35.65 -11.33
C GLU A 253 3.27 -34.56 -10.71
N CYS A 254 2.73 -33.36 -10.53
CA CYS A 254 3.44 -32.29 -9.84
C CYS A 254 3.58 -32.69 -8.38
N GLU A 255 4.79 -32.59 -7.84
CA GLU A 255 5.09 -32.81 -6.43
C GLU A 255 4.13 -31.97 -5.56
N SER A 256 3.53 -32.63 -4.57
CA SER A 256 2.72 -31.97 -3.55
C SER A 256 3.61 -31.11 -2.68
N LEU A 257 3.16 -29.89 -2.41
CA LEU A 257 3.76 -29.04 -1.40
C LEU A 257 3.19 -29.40 -0.04
N GLU A 258 3.95 -29.09 0.99
CA GLU A 258 3.57 -29.20 2.42
C GLU A 258 2.56 -28.09 2.81
N SER A 259 1.63 -27.74 1.94
CA SER A 259 0.61 -26.74 2.21
C SER A 259 -0.73 -27.07 1.55
N ALA A 260 -1.81 -26.71 2.23
CA ALA A 260 -3.15 -27.04 1.77
C ALA A 260 -4.18 -26.00 2.16
N PHE A 261 -5.18 -25.84 1.31
CA PHE A 261 -6.41 -25.10 1.60
C PHE A 261 -7.52 -26.06 1.96
N VAL A 262 -8.18 -25.78 3.08
CA VAL A 262 -9.34 -26.54 3.57
C VAL A 262 -10.54 -25.60 3.59
N GLN A 263 -11.55 -25.90 2.76
CA GLN A 263 -12.83 -25.20 2.78
C GLN A 263 -13.81 -25.92 3.70
N CYS A 264 -14.23 -25.25 4.75
CA CYS A 264 -15.31 -25.68 5.62
C CYS A 264 -16.67 -25.26 5.02
N ASN A 265 -17.73 -26.00 5.36
CA ASN A 265 -19.09 -25.58 5.00
C ASN A 265 -19.54 -24.35 5.83
N LEU A 266 -19.09 -24.28 7.09
CA LEU A 266 -19.41 -23.23 8.05
C LEU A 266 -18.17 -22.39 8.39
N GLN A 267 -18.36 -21.08 8.59
CA GLN A 267 -17.30 -20.16 8.98
C GLN A 267 -16.69 -20.53 10.34
N ILE A 268 -17.52 -20.96 11.30
CA ILE A 268 -17.07 -21.39 12.62
C ILE A 268 -16.08 -22.55 12.55
N GLY A 269 -16.28 -23.49 11.60
CA GLY A 269 -15.34 -24.59 11.39
C GLY A 269 -13.97 -24.10 10.97
N ALA A 270 -13.92 -23.12 10.07
CA ALA A 270 -12.66 -22.51 9.63
C ALA A 270 -11.94 -21.80 10.80
N HIS A 271 -12.67 -21.04 11.61
CA HIS A 271 -12.10 -20.37 12.78
C HIS A 271 -11.58 -21.34 13.85
N VAL A 272 -12.35 -22.39 14.15
CA VAL A 272 -11.93 -23.44 15.10
C VAL A 272 -10.67 -24.14 14.60
N LEU A 273 -10.65 -24.54 13.33
CA LEU A 273 -9.49 -25.19 12.73
C LEU A 273 -8.24 -24.29 12.79
N ALA A 274 -8.40 -22.98 12.57
CA ALA A 274 -7.28 -22.04 12.60
C ALA A 274 -6.75 -21.74 14.01
N GLN A 275 -7.63 -21.72 15.03
CA GLN A 275 -7.25 -21.42 16.41
C GLN A 275 -6.73 -22.66 17.17
N CYS A 276 -7.15 -23.86 16.79
CA CYS A 276 -6.70 -25.08 17.45
C CYS A 276 -5.25 -25.42 17.08
N VAL A 277 -4.52 -25.92 18.07
CA VAL A 277 -3.24 -26.60 17.83
C VAL A 277 -3.55 -27.91 17.10
N SER A 278 -3.08 -28.01 15.86
CA SER A 278 -3.45 -29.08 14.94
C SER A 278 -2.60 -30.35 15.14
N TYR A 279 -1.36 -30.18 15.59
CA TYR A 279 -0.40 -31.25 15.72
C TYR A 279 0.45 -31.08 16.99
N HIS A 280 0.94 -32.20 17.52
CA HIS A 280 1.65 -32.24 18.81
C HIS A 280 3.14 -31.89 18.68
N GLU A 281 3.74 -32.11 17.51
CA GLU A 281 5.12 -31.72 17.26
C GLU A 281 5.23 -30.23 16.93
N PRO A 282 6.26 -29.54 17.44
CA PRO A 282 6.47 -28.14 17.14
C PRO A 282 6.75 -27.92 15.66
N LEU A 283 6.46 -26.70 15.17
CA LEU A 283 6.68 -26.22 13.80
C LEU A 283 5.73 -26.81 12.73
N PHE A 284 5.10 -27.96 12.93
CA PHE A 284 4.14 -28.52 11.98
C PHE A 284 2.72 -27.97 12.17
N MET A 285 2.08 -27.55 11.07
CA MET A 285 0.74 -26.96 11.06
C MET A 285 0.53 -25.86 12.10
N GLY A 286 1.60 -25.16 12.48
CA GLY A 286 1.57 -24.09 13.49
C GLY A 286 0.81 -22.89 12.97
N ASP A 287 1.27 -22.34 11.85
CA ASP A 287 0.65 -21.18 11.21
C ASP A 287 -0.54 -21.59 10.34
N LYS A 288 -1.71 -21.08 10.70
CA LYS A 288 -2.94 -21.25 9.95
C LYS A 288 -3.56 -19.91 9.66
N TYR A 289 -3.99 -19.75 8.42
CA TYR A 289 -4.37 -18.47 7.87
C TYR A 289 -5.82 -18.51 7.40
N ILE A 290 -6.67 -17.68 8.01
CA ILE A 290 -8.08 -17.49 7.64
C ILE A 290 -8.26 -16.24 6.78
N GLU A 291 -9.41 -16.11 6.13
CA GLU A 291 -9.79 -14.92 5.35
C GLU A 291 -8.79 -14.61 4.22
N VAL A 292 -8.16 -15.65 3.67
CA VAL A 292 -7.18 -15.51 2.58
C VAL A 292 -7.92 -15.41 1.26
N SER A 293 -7.71 -14.29 0.55
CA SER A 293 -8.11 -14.16 -0.85
C SER A 293 -7.02 -14.72 -1.77
N PRO A 294 -7.36 -15.44 -2.85
CA PRO A 294 -6.37 -15.94 -3.82
C PRO A 294 -5.46 -14.85 -4.42
N ASN A 295 -5.96 -13.61 -4.51
CA ASN A 295 -5.21 -12.47 -5.04
C ASN A 295 -4.22 -11.87 -4.02
N ASP A 296 -4.46 -12.06 -2.73
CA ASP A 296 -3.60 -11.59 -1.63
C ASP A 296 -2.52 -12.62 -1.27
N MET A 297 -2.57 -13.80 -1.89
CA MET A 297 -1.57 -14.83 -1.68
C MET A 297 -0.38 -14.69 -2.62
N ILE A 298 0.82 -14.74 -2.04
CA ILE A 298 2.08 -14.80 -2.78
C ILE A 298 2.38 -16.27 -3.06
N TRP A 299 1.84 -16.78 -4.16
CA TRP A 299 1.99 -18.20 -4.57
C TRP A 299 3.46 -18.65 -4.68
N ALA A 300 4.38 -17.72 -4.98
CA ALA A 300 5.82 -18.01 -5.04
C ALA A 300 6.43 -18.37 -3.67
N ASN A 301 5.83 -17.90 -2.57
CA ASN A 301 6.29 -18.14 -1.21
C ASN A 301 5.82 -19.50 -0.67
N LEU A 302 4.84 -20.14 -1.32
CA LEU A 302 4.37 -21.47 -0.94
C LEU A 302 5.40 -22.57 -1.16
N ASP A 303 6.31 -22.37 -2.11
CA ASP A 303 7.37 -23.29 -2.50
C ASP A 303 8.65 -23.11 -1.66
N CYS A 304 8.65 -22.24 -0.64
CA CYS A 304 9.88 -21.91 0.07
C CYS A 304 10.30 -23.07 1.00
N PHE A 305 11.44 -23.66 0.67
CA PHE A 305 11.98 -24.86 1.31
C PHE A 305 12.31 -24.63 2.80
N PRO A 306 11.93 -25.54 3.71
CA PRO A 306 12.17 -25.37 5.15
C PRO A 306 13.66 -25.29 5.54
N PHE A 307 14.58 -25.79 4.70
CA PHE A 307 16.02 -25.83 5.00
C PHE A 307 16.73 -24.46 4.87
N ILE A 308 16.39 -23.65 3.86
CA ILE A 308 16.98 -22.31 3.67
C ILE A 308 16.47 -21.33 4.75
N LEU A 309 15.24 -21.53 5.22
CA LEU A 309 14.60 -20.75 6.28
C LEU A 309 15.20 -20.99 7.67
N ARG A 310 15.79 -22.18 7.91
CA ARG A 310 16.54 -22.47 9.14
C ARG A 310 17.80 -21.63 9.31
N ALA A 311 18.39 -21.11 8.22
CA ALA A 311 19.60 -20.30 8.25
C ALA A 311 19.33 -18.78 8.12
N LEU A 312 18.17 -18.39 7.59
CA LEU A 312 17.82 -16.99 7.30
C LEU A 312 16.45 -16.64 7.89
N ALA A 313 16.38 -16.55 9.23
CA ALA A 313 15.22 -16.00 9.95
C ALA A 313 14.89 -14.54 9.57
N TRP A 314 15.76 -13.88 8.78
CA TRP A 314 15.55 -12.53 8.27
C TRP A 314 14.58 -12.48 7.08
N PHE A 315 14.35 -13.59 6.38
CA PHE A 315 13.33 -13.69 5.32
C PHE A 315 12.15 -14.51 5.83
N GLU A 316 11.27 -13.88 6.62
CA GLU A 316 9.99 -14.49 7.02
C GLU A 316 9.21 -14.88 5.74
N CYS A 317 9.05 -16.18 5.47
CA CYS A 317 8.32 -16.65 4.31
C CYS A 317 6.81 -16.57 4.51
N ILE A 318 6.32 -15.33 4.60
CA ILE A 318 4.90 -15.06 4.84
C ILE A 318 4.16 -15.25 3.50
N PRO A 319 3.16 -16.15 3.43
CA PRO A 319 2.44 -16.44 2.19
C PRO A 319 1.37 -15.41 1.85
N ARG A 320 0.96 -14.55 2.81
CA ARG A 320 -0.07 -13.51 2.65
C ARG A 320 0.56 -12.13 2.50
N SER A 321 0.26 -11.41 1.42
CA SER A 321 0.78 -10.06 1.16
C SER A 321 0.40 -9.08 2.28
N SER A 322 -0.84 -9.12 2.74
CA SER A 322 -1.31 -8.26 3.84
C SER A 322 -0.47 -8.40 5.13
N PHE A 323 -0.02 -9.60 5.49
CA PHE A 323 0.85 -9.79 6.68
C PHE A 323 2.30 -9.41 6.39
N LEU A 324 2.76 -9.66 5.16
CA LEU A 324 4.08 -9.22 4.71
C LEU A 324 4.18 -7.69 4.80
N GLU A 325 3.18 -6.96 4.31
CA GLU A 325 3.09 -5.51 4.41
C GLU A 325 3.14 -5.05 5.87
N ILE A 326 2.36 -5.67 6.76
CA ILE A 326 2.40 -5.34 8.20
C ILE A 326 3.79 -5.58 8.80
N SER A 327 4.47 -6.69 8.46
CA SER A 327 5.82 -6.98 8.95
C SER A 327 6.83 -5.94 8.45
N VAL A 328 6.78 -5.60 7.15
CA VAL A 328 7.60 -4.55 6.54
C VAL A 328 7.34 -3.19 7.20
N TYR A 329 6.08 -2.82 7.45
CA TYR A 329 5.74 -1.57 8.14
C TYR A 329 6.29 -1.54 9.57
N LYS A 330 6.25 -2.64 10.32
CA LYS A 330 6.82 -2.72 11.68
C LYS A 330 8.33 -2.52 11.67
N GLN A 331 9.03 -3.19 10.76
CA GLN A 331 10.48 -3.06 10.60
C GLN A 331 10.87 -1.66 10.13
N TYR A 332 10.13 -1.10 9.17
CA TYR A 332 10.32 0.27 8.69
C TYR A 332 10.08 1.30 9.80
N TYR A 333 9.05 1.11 10.64
CA TYR A 333 8.82 1.96 11.79
C TYR A 333 9.98 1.91 12.79
N ALA A 334 10.47 0.70 13.14
CA ALA A 334 11.63 0.56 14.01
C ALA A 334 12.88 1.24 13.42
N PHE A 335 13.11 1.09 12.12
CA PHE A 335 14.18 1.79 11.41
C PHE A 335 13.99 3.31 11.46
N LEU A 336 12.78 3.83 11.25
CA LEU A 336 12.50 5.26 11.29
C LEU A 336 12.69 5.84 12.70
N VAL A 337 12.36 5.10 13.76
CA VAL A 337 12.63 5.54 15.15
C VAL A 337 14.14 5.56 15.44
N VAL A 338 14.87 4.49 15.11
CA VAL A 338 16.30 4.41 15.43
C VAL A 338 17.11 5.34 14.54
N HIS A 339 16.96 5.23 13.23
CA HIS A 339 17.74 6.01 12.28
C HIS A 339 17.14 7.39 12.04
N GLY A 340 15.86 7.43 11.66
CA GLY A 340 15.19 8.68 11.28
C GLY A 340 15.03 9.68 12.42
N PHE A 341 14.89 9.20 13.66
CA PHE A 341 14.76 10.06 14.85
C PHE A 341 16.01 10.07 15.72
N LEU A 342 16.41 8.94 16.34
CA LEU A 342 17.50 8.95 17.33
C LEU A 342 18.85 9.35 16.72
N ILE A 343 19.28 8.68 15.64
CA ILE A 343 20.59 8.95 15.03
C ILE A 343 20.66 10.36 14.45
N VAL A 344 19.61 10.81 13.76
CA VAL A 344 19.58 12.16 13.16
C VAL A 344 19.61 13.25 14.24
N THR A 345 18.85 13.08 15.33
CA THR A 345 18.85 14.03 16.45
C THR A 345 20.24 14.13 17.09
N LEU A 346 20.87 12.98 17.38
CA LEU A 346 22.21 12.94 17.95
C LEU A 346 23.26 13.53 17.01
N ASN A 347 23.19 13.23 15.71
CA ASN A 347 24.12 13.78 14.72
C ASN A 347 24.02 15.31 14.63
N SER A 348 22.80 15.85 14.66
CA SER A 348 22.57 17.30 14.67
C SER A 348 23.16 17.97 15.93
N ALA A 349 22.97 17.35 17.10
CA ALA A 349 23.46 17.89 18.37
C ALA A 349 24.99 17.77 18.50
N ILE A 350 25.60 16.69 18.02
CA ILE A 350 27.06 16.50 18.03
C ILE A 350 27.73 17.46 17.04
N ALA A 351 27.20 17.60 15.83
CA ALA A 351 27.78 18.48 14.81
C ALA A 351 27.87 19.94 15.27
N SER A 352 26.91 20.42 16.07
CA SER A 352 26.90 21.78 16.59
C SER A 352 27.75 21.98 17.86
N THR A 353 28.09 20.92 18.60
CA THR A 353 28.81 20.99 19.89
C THR A 353 30.24 20.45 19.83
N ILE A 354 30.66 19.84 18.72
CA ILE A 354 31.96 19.16 18.63
C ILE A 354 33.15 20.08 18.96
N THR A 355 33.09 21.35 18.58
CA THR A 355 34.13 22.35 18.90
C THR A 355 34.16 22.68 20.38
N ASP A 356 32.99 22.72 21.01
CA ASP A 356 32.81 23.07 22.42
C ASP A 356 33.23 21.89 23.32
N ILE A 357 33.01 20.66 22.86
CA ILE A 357 33.44 19.43 23.54
C ILE A 357 34.96 19.27 23.50
N ILE A 358 35.60 19.59 22.36
CA ILE A 358 37.06 19.52 22.23
C ILE A 358 37.75 20.54 23.15
N THR A 359 37.17 21.73 23.30
CA THR A 359 37.74 22.80 24.12
C THR A 359 37.46 22.61 25.61
N GLN A 360 36.31 22.06 26.00
CA GLN A 360 35.92 21.82 27.39
C GLN A 360 35.19 20.46 27.55
N PRO A 361 35.93 19.35 27.75
CA PRO A 361 35.31 18.03 27.86
C PRO A 361 34.47 17.84 29.14
N THR A 362 34.71 18.63 30.20
CA THR A 362 33.99 18.52 31.48
C THR A 362 32.50 18.84 31.36
N ASN A 363 32.12 19.74 30.44
CA ASN A 363 30.73 20.19 30.26
C ASN A 363 30.05 19.52 29.04
N ALA A 364 30.61 18.42 28.53
CA ALA A 364 30.15 17.80 27.29
C ALA A 364 28.67 17.39 27.32
N VAL A 365 28.20 16.84 28.45
CA VAL A 365 26.80 16.40 28.60
C VAL A 365 25.83 17.58 28.64
N GLU A 366 26.18 18.66 29.35
CA GLU A 366 25.36 19.87 29.45
C GLU A 366 25.29 20.61 28.11
N ASN A 367 26.42 20.73 27.41
CA ASN A 367 26.47 21.32 26.07
C ASN A 367 25.64 20.52 25.07
N LEU A 368 25.72 19.17 25.11
CA LEU A 368 24.90 18.32 24.25
C LEU A 368 23.41 18.45 24.57
N ALA A 369 23.04 18.43 25.85
CA ALA A 369 21.65 18.58 26.29
C ALA A 369 21.05 19.94 25.90
N GLY A 370 21.84 21.02 26.01
CA GLY A 370 21.43 22.36 25.62
C GLY A 370 21.17 22.53 24.11
N ARG A 371 21.78 21.69 23.27
CA ARG A 371 21.64 21.74 21.79
C ARG A 371 20.69 20.70 21.20
N LEU A 372 20.20 19.73 21.99
CA LEU A 372 19.16 18.79 21.54
C LEU A 372 17.91 19.47 20.95
N PRO A 373 17.40 20.59 21.52
CA PRO A 373 16.23 21.28 20.96
C PRO A 373 16.45 21.85 19.56
N ASP A 374 17.70 22.17 19.16
CA ASP A 374 17.99 22.75 17.84
C ASP A 374 17.65 21.77 16.69
N ALA A 375 17.70 20.45 16.96
CA ALA A 375 17.29 19.42 16.00
C ALA A 375 15.80 19.52 15.61
N SER A 376 14.96 20.18 16.43
CA SER A 376 13.53 20.40 16.12
C SER A 376 13.31 21.15 14.81
N MET A 377 14.19 22.09 14.45
CA MET A 377 14.09 22.86 13.20
C MET A 377 14.32 21.97 11.97
N PHE A 378 15.21 20.99 12.08
CA PHE A 378 15.40 19.97 11.04
C PHE A 378 14.12 19.15 10.85
N PHE A 379 13.54 18.63 11.93
CA PHE A 379 12.31 17.84 11.85
C PHE A 379 11.12 18.64 11.34
N LEU A 380 10.99 19.90 11.73
CA LEU A 380 9.91 20.78 11.26
C LEU A 380 10.03 21.04 9.76
N THR A 381 11.23 21.37 9.27
CA THR A 381 11.48 21.52 7.83
C THR A 381 11.19 20.21 7.09
N TYR A 382 11.69 19.08 7.61
CA TYR A 382 11.47 17.76 7.03
C TYR A 382 9.98 17.40 6.97
N MET A 383 9.21 17.64 8.03
CA MET A 383 7.76 17.37 8.07
C MET A 383 7.00 18.25 7.08
N ILE A 384 7.34 19.54 6.95
CA ILE A 384 6.70 20.43 5.97
C ILE A 384 7.03 19.96 4.55
N THR A 385 8.29 19.68 4.26
CA THR A 385 8.72 19.23 2.93
C THR A 385 8.07 17.89 2.58
N GLN A 386 8.27 16.85 3.39
CA GLN A 386 7.76 15.52 3.08
C GLN A 386 6.23 15.43 3.18
N GLY A 387 5.62 16.10 4.17
CA GLY A 387 4.17 16.11 4.33
C GLY A 387 3.47 16.78 3.17
N LEU A 388 3.89 18.00 2.80
CA LEU A 388 3.23 18.77 1.75
C LEU A 388 3.59 18.25 0.35
N THR A 389 4.87 17.97 0.08
CA THR A 389 5.32 17.44 -1.21
C THR A 389 4.81 16.03 -1.44
N GLY A 390 4.82 15.17 -0.41
CA GLY A 390 4.31 13.80 -0.50
C GLY A 390 2.81 13.78 -0.80
N ALA A 391 2.00 14.52 -0.02
CA ALA A 391 0.55 14.62 -0.25
C ALA A 391 0.24 15.19 -1.64
N ALA A 392 0.88 16.29 -2.04
CA ALA A 392 0.71 16.87 -3.37
C ALA A 392 1.09 15.88 -4.49
N GLY A 393 2.17 15.13 -4.32
CA GLY A 393 2.61 14.11 -5.28
C GLY A 393 1.60 12.98 -5.45
N THR A 394 1.02 12.50 -4.34
CA THR A 394 -0.03 11.46 -4.39
C THR A 394 -1.32 11.94 -5.04
N LEU A 395 -1.69 13.22 -4.87
CA LEU A 395 -2.89 13.78 -5.48
C LEU A 395 -2.76 13.89 -7.01
N ILE A 396 -1.56 14.21 -7.49
CA ILE A 396 -1.26 14.30 -8.93
C ILE A 396 -1.23 12.92 -9.60
N GLN A 397 -0.91 11.85 -8.85
CA GLN A 397 -0.78 10.47 -9.37
C GLN A 397 0.06 10.38 -10.66
N LEU A 398 1.18 11.11 -10.72
CA LEU A 398 1.93 11.31 -11.97
C LEU A 398 2.33 9.99 -12.67
N GLY A 399 2.70 8.98 -11.89
CA GLY A 399 3.06 7.65 -12.43
C GLY A 399 1.88 6.96 -13.12
N ALA A 400 0.70 6.96 -12.49
CA ALA A 400 -0.50 6.38 -13.09
C ALA A 400 -0.94 7.19 -14.31
N LEU A 401 -0.90 8.52 -14.24
CA LEU A 401 -1.29 9.40 -15.34
C LEU A 401 -0.37 9.25 -16.56
N THR A 402 0.93 9.13 -16.35
CA THR A 402 1.88 8.91 -17.45
C THR A 402 1.74 7.51 -18.05
N TYR A 403 1.49 6.50 -17.23
CA TYR A 403 1.20 5.14 -17.68
C TYR A 403 -0.08 5.09 -18.52
N THR A 404 -1.19 5.65 -18.00
CA THR A 404 -2.47 5.67 -18.70
C THR A 404 -2.43 6.54 -19.96
N ASN A 405 -1.67 7.64 -19.99
CA ASN A 405 -1.47 8.42 -21.21
C ASN A 405 -0.60 7.68 -22.23
N SER A 406 0.38 6.90 -21.78
CA SER A 406 1.17 6.05 -22.66
C SER A 406 0.32 4.94 -23.26
N GLU A 407 -0.53 4.30 -22.46
CA GLU A 407 -1.49 3.29 -22.94
C GLU A 407 -2.61 3.91 -23.79
N SER A 408 -3.19 5.04 -23.40
CA SER A 408 -4.24 5.69 -24.19
C SER A 408 -3.70 6.15 -25.53
N GLY A 409 -2.55 6.81 -25.60
CA GLY A 409 -1.89 7.15 -26.88
C GLY A 409 -1.53 5.92 -27.73
N PHE A 410 -1.43 4.75 -27.08
CA PHE A 410 -1.26 3.46 -27.74
C PHE A 410 -2.59 2.87 -28.26
N TRP A 411 -3.69 2.94 -27.50
CA TRP A 411 -5.01 2.37 -27.82
C TRP A 411 -5.96 3.31 -28.60
N ASP A 412 -5.77 4.63 -28.52
CA ASP A 412 -6.67 5.68 -29.04
C ASP A 412 -6.59 5.89 -30.56
N GLY A 413 -5.98 4.94 -31.29
CA GLY A 413 -6.09 4.86 -32.75
C GLY A 413 -7.49 4.49 -33.26
N ARG A 414 -8.48 4.28 -32.37
CA ARG A 414 -9.87 3.89 -32.69
C ARG A 414 -10.94 4.94 -32.40
N LEU A 415 -10.66 6.01 -31.66
CA LEU A 415 -11.68 7.04 -31.39
C LEU A 415 -11.39 8.29 -32.22
N ASP A 416 -11.84 8.24 -33.47
CA ASP A 416 -12.02 9.46 -34.27
C ASP A 416 -12.98 10.37 -33.47
N LYS A 417 -12.58 11.63 -33.30
CA LYS A 417 -13.30 12.70 -32.56
C LYS A 417 -14.59 13.11 -33.29
N ARG A 418 -15.50 12.17 -33.53
CA ARG A 418 -16.79 12.37 -34.23
C ARG A 418 -17.99 11.85 -33.42
N MET A 419 -17.92 11.97 -32.09
CA MET A 419 -19.08 11.87 -31.21
C MET A 419 -19.09 13.00 -30.18
N VAL A 420 -18.95 14.25 -30.67
CA VAL A 420 -19.49 15.47 -30.05
C VAL A 420 -20.08 16.32 -31.17
#